data_AF-A0A436RGF4-F1
#
_entry.id   AF-A0A436RGF4-F1
#
_cell.length_a   1.000
_cell.length_b   1.000
_cell.length_c   1.000
_cell.angle_alpha   90.00
_cell.angle_beta   90.00
_cell.angle_gamma   90.00
#
_symmetry.space_group_name_H-M   'P 1'
#
loop_
_entity.id
_entity.type
_entity.pdbx_description
1 polymer ?
#
loop_
_entity_poly.entity_id
_entity_poly.type
_entity_poly.pdbx_seq_one_letter_code
_entity_poly.pdbx_strand_id
1 'polypeptide(L)'
;MFEITRDDIAALNDENLRSLIGRLCEATLQRANLPVSAATWGGDQTAKDGGVDVRVALPAGSKIEGFIPRAATGFQVKKPDMPRSEIPKEMRPNGVIRPVIEELAAADGAYIIVSSSGSTADSALNNRRAAMAEVVNSIADAEKLHLDFYDRNRIASWVRANPG
;
A
#
# COMPACT_ATOMS: atom_id res chain seq x y z
N MET A 1 -9.68 -27.61 3.05
CA MET A 1 -9.01 -26.37 3.50
C MET A 1 -9.13 -25.38 2.34
N PHE A 2 -9.81 -24.25 2.52
CA PHE A 2 -9.87 -23.21 1.49
C PHE A 2 -8.53 -22.49 1.49
N GLU A 3 -7.73 -22.69 0.44
CA GLU A 3 -6.46 -21.98 0.27
C GLU A 3 -6.73 -20.73 -0.58
N ILE A 4 -6.53 -19.55 -0.01
CA ILE A 4 -6.58 -18.30 -0.78
C ILE A 4 -5.35 -18.24 -1.67
N THR A 5 -5.60 -18.28 -2.97
CA THR A 5 -4.59 -18.25 -4.03
C THR A 5 -4.44 -16.83 -4.56
N ARG A 6 -3.40 -16.63 -5.38
CA ARG A 6 -3.21 -15.38 -6.12
C ARG A 6 -4.34 -15.10 -7.11
N ASP A 7 -4.98 -16.15 -7.64
CA ASP A 7 -6.01 -16.02 -8.66
C ASP A 7 -7.32 -15.50 -8.02
N ASP A 8 -7.59 -15.87 -6.77
CA ASP A 8 -8.67 -15.30 -5.97
C ASP A 8 -8.49 -13.79 -5.77
N ILE A 9 -7.25 -13.34 -5.52
CA ILE A 9 -6.93 -11.91 -5.42
C ILE A 9 -7.10 -11.20 -6.76
N ALA A 10 -6.67 -11.82 -7.86
CA ALA A 10 -6.78 -11.26 -9.21
C ALA A 10 -8.24 -11.09 -9.67
N ALA A 11 -9.15 -11.92 -9.15
CA ALA A 11 -10.58 -11.86 -9.46
C ALA A 11 -11.32 -10.69 -8.78
N LEU A 12 -10.72 -10.03 -7.80
CA LEU A 12 -11.34 -8.90 -7.11
C LEU A 12 -11.45 -7.68 -8.03
N ASN A 13 -12.56 -6.95 -7.91
CA ASN A 13 -12.71 -5.61 -8.49
C ASN A 13 -12.00 -4.56 -7.61
N ASP A 14 -11.89 -3.32 -8.08
CA ASP A 14 -11.20 -2.23 -7.37
C ASP A 14 -11.74 -2.00 -5.95
N GLU A 15 -13.07 -2.04 -5.79
CA GLU A 15 -13.74 -1.80 -4.51
C GLU A 15 -13.48 -2.92 -3.50
N ASN A 16 -13.58 -4.18 -3.94
CA ASN A 16 -13.34 -5.36 -3.12
C ASN A 16 -11.86 -5.48 -2.76
N LEU A 17 -10.95 -5.13 -3.68
CA LEU A 17 -9.51 -5.12 -3.40
C LEU A 17 -9.18 -4.07 -2.34
N ARG A 18 -9.71 -2.85 -2.49
CA ARG A 18 -9.55 -1.79 -1.47
C ARG A 18 -10.08 -2.24 -0.12
N SER A 19 -11.28 -2.81 -0.10
CA SER A 19 -11.92 -3.30 1.12
C SER A 19 -11.11 -4.43 1.76
N LEU A 20 -10.54 -5.33 0.96
CA LEU A 20 -9.66 -6.39 1.45
C LEU A 20 -8.42 -5.80 2.13
N ILE A 21 -7.73 -4.86 1.50
CA ILE A 21 -6.54 -4.23 2.09
C ILE A 21 -6.89 -3.50 3.39
N GLY A 22 -8.02 -2.79 3.42
CA GLY A 22 -8.53 -2.17 4.65
C GLY A 22 -8.73 -3.16 5.79
N ARG A 23 -9.48 -4.25 5.54
CA ARG A 23 -9.71 -5.33 6.53
C ARG A 23 -8.41 -6.02 6.97
N LEU A 24 -7.46 -6.21 6.05
CA LEU A 24 -6.15 -6.78 6.39
C LEU A 24 -5.34 -5.84 7.28
N CYS A 25 -5.43 -4.52 7.08
CA CYS A 25 -4.84 -3.55 8.00
C CYS A 25 -5.45 -3.67 9.39
N GLU A 26 -6.78 -3.70 9.49
CA GLU A 26 -7.50 -3.86 10.76
C GLU A 26 -7.09 -5.16 11.48
N ALA A 27 -7.09 -6.28 10.78
CA ALA A 27 -6.70 -7.58 11.34
C ALA A 27 -5.24 -7.59 11.82
N THR A 28 -4.34 -6.95 11.06
CA THR A 28 -2.92 -6.85 11.44
C THR A 28 -2.75 -5.99 12.70
N LEU A 29 -3.45 -4.86 12.80
CA LEU A 29 -3.45 -4.02 14.00
C LEU A 29 -4.01 -4.77 15.21
N GLN A 30 -5.15 -5.44 15.04
CA GLN A 30 -5.79 -6.21 16.10
C GLN A 30 -4.86 -7.29 16.66
N ARG A 31 -4.16 -8.04 15.80
CA ARG A 31 -3.20 -9.07 16.23
C ARG A 31 -1.97 -8.50 16.93
N ALA A 32 -1.58 -7.28 16.60
CA ALA A 32 -0.51 -6.56 17.27
C ALA A 32 -0.98 -5.89 18.58
N ASN A 33 -2.23 -6.08 19.02
CA ASN A 33 -2.87 -5.36 20.13
C ASN A 33 -2.80 -3.83 19.96
N LEU A 34 -2.90 -3.36 18.72
CA LEU A 34 -2.92 -1.95 18.36
C LEU A 34 -4.36 -1.51 18.04
N PRO A 35 -4.67 -0.21 18.22
CA PRO A 35 -6.01 0.30 17.98
C PRO A 35 -6.38 0.15 16.50
N VAL A 36 -7.42 -0.63 16.21
CA VAL A 36 -7.96 -0.80 14.85
C VAL A 36 -8.41 0.54 14.25
N SER A 37 -8.82 1.49 15.08
CA SER A 37 -9.16 2.86 14.68
C SER A 37 -8.00 3.64 14.05
N ALA A 38 -6.76 3.15 14.14
CA ALA A 38 -5.62 3.70 13.42
C ALA A 38 -5.66 3.39 11.91
N ALA A 39 -6.40 2.35 11.49
CA ALA A 39 -6.68 2.10 10.09
C ALA A 39 -7.90 2.91 9.62
N THR A 40 -7.76 3.62 8.52
CA THR A 40 -8.83 4.38 7.87
C THR A 40 -8.94 3.94 6.41
N TRP A 41 -10.12 3.49 6.02
CA TRP A 41 -10.48 3.06 4.67
C TRP A 41 -12.00 3.13 4.50
N GLY A 42 -12.48 3.32 3.26
CA GLY A 42 -13.91 3.37 2.93
C GLY A 42 -14.55 4.78 2.95
N GLY A 43 -15.73 4.94 2.35
CA GLY A 43 -16.41 6.24 2.16
C GLY A 43 -15.98 6.98 0.88
N ASP A 44 -16.51 8.19 0.65
CA ASP A 44 -16.13 9.11 -0.44
C ASP A 44 -14.71 9.72 -0.21
N GLN A 45 -13.81 8.90 0.36
CA GLN A 45 -12.40 9.19 0.62
C GLN A 45 -11.54 9.14 -0.64
N THR A 46 -12.17 9.08 -1.82
CA THR A 46 -11.60 9.62 -3.06
C THR A 46 -11.43 11.12 -2.91
N ALA A 47 -10.55 11.53 -1.99
CA ALA A 47 -10.08 12.89 -1.90
C ALA A 47 -9.52 13.22 -3.28
N LYS A 48 -10.20 14.14 -3.97
CA LYS A 48 -9.87 14.57 -5.34
C LYS A 48 -8.42 15.07 -5.47
N ASP A 49 -7.75 15.34 -4.34
CA ASP A 49 -6.54 16.15 -4.27
C ASP A 49 -5.33 15.48 -3.59
N GLY A 50 -5.26 14.13 -3.54
CA GLY A 50 -3.98 13.43 -3.29
C GLY A 50 -3.83 12.62 -2.00
N GLY A 51 -4.92 12.00 -1.53
CA GLY A 51 -4.88 10.96 -0.50
C GLY A 51 -4.46 9.57 -1.02
N VAL A 52 -4.51 8.57 -0.13
CA VAL A 52 -4.31 7.13 -0.41
C VAL A 52 -5.62 6.37 -0.18
N ASP A 53 -5.75 5.17 -0.76
CA ASP A 53 -6.96 4.34 -0.62
C ASP A 53 -7.16 3.76 0.78
N VAL A 54 -6.05 3.42 1.46
CA VAL A 54 -6.05 2.93 2.84
C VAL A 54 -4.89 3.58 3.59
N ARG A 55 -5.16 4.07 4.80
CA ARG A 55 -4.14 4.70 5.66
C ARG A 55 -4.09 4.00 7.01
N VAL A 56 -2.88 3.79 7.53
CA VAL A 56 -2.62 3.43 8.92
C VAL A 56 -1.84 4.58 9.56
N ALA A 57 -2.37 5.11 10.67
CA ALA A 57 -1.78 6.22 11.41
C ALA A 57 -1.73 5.89 12.90
N LEU A 58 -0.61 5.33 13.34
CA LEU A 58 -0.31 5.06 14.73
C LEU A 58 0.52 6.20 15.34
N PRO A 59 0.51 6.36 16.68
CA PRO A 59 1.43 7.27 17.36
C PRO A 59 2.89 7.01 16.97
N ALA A 60 3.68 8.08 16.83
CA ALA A 60 5.10 7.97 16.54
C ALA A 60 5.82 7.05 17.55
N GLY A 61 6.68 6.16 17.06
CA GLY A 61 7.37 5.16 17.88
C GLY A 61 6.57 3.89 18.19
N SER A 62 5.32 3.78 17.71
CA SER A 62 4.57 2.52 17.79
C SER A 62 5.32 1.40 17.07
N LYS A 63 5.46 0.25 17.74
CA LYS A 63 6.10 -0.94 17.15
C LYS A 63 5.08 -1.67 16.27
N ILE A 64 5.33 -1.68 14.97
CA ILE A 64 4.58 -2.44 13.98
C ILE A 64 5.55 -2.95 12.92
N GLU A 65 5.26 -4.12 12.35
CA GLU A 65 6.12 -4.79 11.39
C GLU A 65 5.31 -5.68 10.42
N GLY A 66 6.01 -6.30 9.47
CA GLY A 66 5.41 -7.19 8.49
C GLY A 66 4.76 -6.44 7.35
N PHE A 67 3.47 -6.66 7.11
CA PHE A 67 2.73 -6.06 5.99
C PHE A 67 2.35 -4.59 6.21
N ILE A 68 2.48 -4.10 7.44
CA ILE A 68 2.44 -2.66 7.75
C ILE A 68 3.82 -2.32 8.32
N PRO A 69 4.77 -1.87 7.49
CA PRO A 69 6.17 -1.76 7.90
C PRO A 69 6.45 -0.54 8.79
N ARG A 70 5.57 0.47 8.83
CA ARG A 70 5.75 1.72 9.57
C ARG A 70 4.47 2.19 10.26
N ALA A 71 4.62 2.93 11.35
CA ALA A 71 3.50 3.49 12.13
C ALA A 71 2.60 4.41 11.30
N ALA A 72 3.18 5.16 10.36
CA ALA A 72 2.47 5.88 9.31
C ALA A 72 2.65 5.11 7.99
N THR A 73 1.60 4.46 7.49
CA THR A 73 1.64 3.72 6.22
C THR A 73 0.45 4.09 5.35
N GLY A 74 0.70 4.43 4.09
CA GLY A 74 -0.33 4.62 3.06
C GLY A 74 -0.28 3.53 2.00
N PHE A 75 -1.44 2.97 1.65
CA PHE A 75 -1.60 2.02 0.57
C PHE A 75 -2.41 2.62 -0.57
N GLN A 76 -1.83 2.66 -1.76
CA GLN A 76 -2.53 3.01 -3.00
C GLN A 76 -2.88 1.72 -3.74
N VAL A 77 -4.18 1.44 -3.89
CA VAL A 77 -4.72 0.21 -4.46
C VAL A 77 -5.07 0.41 -5.93
N LYS A 78 -4.64 -0.53 -6.78
CA LYS A 78 -4.97 -0.58 -8.21
C LYS A 78 -5.36 -1.99 -8.61
N LYS A 79 -6.55 -2.17 -9.19
CA LYS A 79 -6.89 -3.44 -9.83
C LYS A 79 -6.12 -3.71 -11.12
N PRO A 80 -5.93 -2.75 -12.06
CA PRO A 80 -5.15 -3.03 -13.27
C PRO A 80 -3.67 -3.24 -12.92
N ASP A 81 -2.90 -3.82 -13.86
CA ASP A 81 -1.45 -3.89 -13.69
C ASP A 81 -0.87 -2.47 -13.59
N MET A 82 0.16 -2.35 -12.77
CA MET A 82 0.94 -1.13 -12.57
C MET A 82 2.37 -1.39 -13.06
N PRO A 83 2.60 -1.44 -14.38
CA PRO A 83 3.95 -1.54 -14.90
C PRO A 83 4.74 -0.27 -14.55
N ARG A 84 6.08 -0.36 -14.66
CA ARG A 84 7.00 0.74 -14.36
C ARG A 84 6.61 2.09 -14.99
N SER A 85 6.06 2.09 -16.20
CA SER A 85 5.64 3.31 -16.91
C SER A 85 4.45 4.03 -16.28
N GLU A 86 3.60 3.33 -15.53
CA GLU A 86 2.40 3.92 -14.90
C GLU A 86 2.67 4.45 -13.49
N ILE A 87 3.74 3.99 -12.83
CA ILE A 87 4.09 4.42 -11.46
C ILE A 87 4.29 5.93 -11.35
N PRO A 88 5.05 6.61 -12.25
CA PRO A 88 5.18 8.05 -12.18
C PRO A 88 3.86 8.79 -12.35
N LYS A 89 2.96 8.32 -13.22
CA LYS A 89 1.65 8.94 -13.43
C LYS A 89 0.77 8.81 -12.19
N GLU A 90 0.86 7.68 -11.51
CA GLU A 90 0.12 7.43 -10.29
C GLU A 90 0.60 8.29 -9.12
N MET A 91 1.92 8.35 -8.91
CA MET A 91 2.51 9.07 -7.78
C MET A 91 2.59 10.58 -8.04
N ARG A 92 2.67 11.00 -9.30
CA ARG A 92 2.69 12.40 -9.74
C ARG A 92 1.56 12.70 -10.72
N PRO A 93 0.28 12.70 -10.28
CA PRO A 93 -0.80 13.13 -11.16
C PRO A 93 -0.53 14.56 -11.66
N ASN A 94 -0.62 14.77 -12.97
CA ASN A 94 -0.30 16.05 -13.62
C ASN A 94 1.12 16.58 -13.35
N GLY A 95 2.08 15.69 -13.04
CA GLY A 95 3.48 16.05 -12.79
C GLY A 95 3.77 16.53 -11.36
N VAL A 96 2.76 16.62 -10.49
CA VAL A 96 2.90 17.05 -9.10
C VAL A 96 2.81 15.83 -8.18
N ILE A 97 3.79 15.65 -7.29
CA ILE A 97 3.78 14.56 -6.31
C ILE A 97 2.54 14.65 -5.42
N ARG A 98 1.92 13.51 -5.11
CA ARG A 98 0.79 13.49 -4.17
C ARG A 98 1.26 13.98 -2.78
N PRO A 99 0.56 14.93 -2.15
CA PRO A 99 0.92 15.44 -0.83
C PRO A 99 1.08 14.35 0.24
N VAL A 100 0.25 13.30 0.19
CA VAL A 100 0.36 12.17 1.12
C VAL A 100 1.73 11.48 1.10
N ILE A 101 2.43 11.47 -0.05
CA ILE A 101 3.76 10.86 -0.15
C ILE A 101 4.78 11.70 0.64
N GLU A 102 4.68 13.03 0.53
CA GLU A 102 5.52 13.96 1.31
C GLU A 102 5.20 13.90 2.80
N GLU A 103 3.92 13.83 3.17
CA GLU A 103 3.48 13.61 4.56
C GLU A 103 4.07 12.33 5.16
N LEU A 104 4.04 11.23 4.40
CA LEU A 104 4.58 9.95 4.82
C LEU A 104 6.11 10.01 4.95
N ALA A 105 6.80 10.70 4.03
CA ALA A 105 8.25 10.88 4.10
C ALA A 105 8.66 11.65 5.36
N ALA A 106 7.99 12.78 5.64
CA ALA A 106 8.24 13.59 6.83
C ALA A 106 7.99 12.83 8.14
N ALA A 107 7.15 11.78 8.12
CA ALA A 107 6.80 10.96 9.27
C ALA A 107 7.63 9.68 9.45
N ASP A 108 8.73 9.46 8.70
CA ASP A 108 9.45 8.16 8.63
C ASP A 108 8.48 6.99 8.33
N GLY A 109 7.53 7.28 7.42
CA GLY A 109 6.42 6.42 7.07
C GLY A 109 6.71 5.50 5.90
N ALA A 110 5.65 4.87 5.39
CA ALA A 110 5.71 3.97 4.25
C ALA A 110 4.64 4.29 3.21
N TYR A 111 5.01 4.25 1.93
CA TYR A 111 4.09 4.34 0.81
C TYR A 111 4.17 3.07 -0.04
N ILE A 112 3.05 2.36 -0.12
CA ILE A 112 2.96 1.03 -0.73
C ILE A 112 1.94 1.07 -1.87
N ILE A 113 2.34 0.67 -3.06
CA ILE A 113 1.39 0.45 -4.16
C ILE A 113 0.97 -1.02 -4.14
N VAL A 114 -0.32 -1.26 -4.22
CA VAL A 114 -0.93 -2.60 -4.22
C VAL A 114 -1.57 -2.86 -5.58
N SER A 115 -1.23 -3.99 -6.21
CA SER A 115 -1.84 -4.43 -7.47
C SER A 115 -2.28 -5.89 -7.42
N SER A 116 -3.53 -6.16 -7.80
CA SER A 116 -4.01 -7.54 -7.96
C SER A 116 -3.65 -8.16 -9.31
N SER A 117 -3.20 -7.34 -10.27
CA SER A 117 -2.83 -7.78 -11.62
C SER A 117 -1.33 -7.58 -11.91
N GLY A 118 -0.84 -8.21 -12.98
CA GLY A 118 0.54 -8.02 -13.47
C GLY A 118 1.53 -9.11 -13.10
N SER A 119 2.78 -8.95 -13.54
CA SER A 119 3.84 -9.93 -13.23
C SER A 119 4.22 -9.91 -11.74
N THR A 120 4.32 -11.10 -11.14
CA THR A 120 4.80 -11.34 -9.77
C THR A 120 6.28 -11.77 -9.74
N ALA A 121 6.99 -11.65 -10.86
CA ALA A 121 8.40 -11.99 -10.94
C ALA A 121 9.24 -10.95 -10.19
N ASP A 122 10.30 -11.39 -9.50
CA ASP A 122 11.16 -10.52 -8.70
C ASP A 122 11.73 -9.34 -9.50
N SER A 123 12.14 -9.59 -10.75
CA SER A 123 12.63 -8.53 -11.64
C SER A 123 11.56 -7.46 -11.92
N ALA A 124 10.31 -7.87 -12.10
CA ALA A 124 9.19 -6.95 -12.30
C ALA A 124 8.88 -6.15 -11.03
N LEU A 125 8.91 -6.77 -9.85
CA LEU A 125 8.71 -6.09 -8.57
C LEU A 125 9.84 -5.10 -8.28
N ASN A 126 11.10 -5.49 -8.51
CA ASN A 126 12.26 -4.62 -8.34
C ASN A 126 12.20 -3.43 -9.30
N ASN A 127 11.82 -3.65 -10.56
CA ASN A 127 11.65 -2.56 -11.54
C ASN A 127 10.58 -1.55 -11.10
N ARG A 128 9.50 -2.01 -10.45
CA ARG A 128 8.45 -1.15 -9.91
C ARG A 128 8.92 -0.37 -8.70
N ARG A 129 9.57 -1.02 -7.72
CA ARG A 129 10.17 -0.34 -6.57
C ARG A 129 11.20 0.71 -6.98
N ALA A 130 12.05 0.39 -7.96
CA ALA A 130 13.01 1.35 -8.51
C ALA A 130 12.30 2.57 -9.14
N ALA A 131 11.19 2.36 -9.84
CA ALA A 131 10.40 3.46 -10.40
C ALA A 131 9.79 4.33 -9.30
N MET A 132 9.32 3.74 -8.19
CA MET A 132 8.84 4.49 -7.04
C MET A 132 9.96 5.33 -6.42
N ALA A 133 11.16 4.76 -6.27
CA ALA A 133 12.34 5.46 -5.74
C ALA A 133 12.75 6.65 -6.63
N GLU A 134 12.77 6.46 -7.95
CA GLU A 134 13.04 7.54 -8.92
C GLU A 134 12.04 8.70 -8.81
N VAL A 135 10.78 8.39 -8.50
CA VAL A 135 9.72 9.40 -8.33
C VAL A 135 9.89 10.19 -7.03
N VAL A 136 10.37 9.58 -5.95
CA VAL A 136 10.52 10.30 -4.67
C VAL A 136 11.89 10.96 -4.51
N ASN A 137 12.86 10.67 -5.38
CA ASN A 137 14.22 11.21 -5.24
C ASN A 137 14.32 12.76 -5.22
N SER A 138 13.26 13.46 -5.64
CA SER A 138 13.21 14.94 -5.63
C SER A 138 12.42 15.54 -4.47
N ILE A 139 11.87 14.74 -3.56
CA ILE A 139 11.14 15.25 -2.39
C ILE A 139 12.06 15.29 -1.16
N ALA A 140 11.70 16.14 -0.18
CA ALA A 140 12.35 16.14 1.12
C ALA A 140 12.12 14.81 1.85
N ASP A 141 13.09 14.40 2.68
CA ASP A 141 13.00 13.20 3.52
C ASP A 141 12.77 11.88 2.76
N ALA A 142 13.07 11.84 1.46
CA ALA A 142 12.88 10.67 0.61
C ALA A 142 13.58 9.41 1.16
N GLU A 143 14.71 9.58 1.85
CA GLU A 143 15.47 8.50 2.47
C GLU A 143 14.78 7.87 3.69
N LYS A 144 13.84 8.59 4.32
CA LYS A 144 13.04 8.10 5.44
C LYS A 144 11.79 7.35 4.98
N LEU A 145 11.34 7.60 3.75
CA LEU A 145 10.16 6.96 3.20
C LEU A 145 10.45 5.51 2.80
N HIS A 146 9.78 4.57 3.47
CA HIS A 146 9.78 3.18 3.04
C HIS A 146 8.87 2.99 1.80
N LEU A 147 9.39 2.36 0.75
CA LEU A 147 8.65 2.08 -0.47
C LEU A 147 8.55 0.57 -0.72
N ASP A 148 7.36 0.08 -1.04
CA ASP A 148 7.17 -1.31 -1.48
C ASP A 148 6.03 -1.42 -2.50
N PHE A 149 6.00 -2.55 -3.20
CA PHE A 149 4.97 -2.92 -4.15
C PHE A 149 4.40 -4.30 -3.79
N TYR A 150 3.12 -4.35 -3.47
CA TYR A 150 2.43 -5.59 -3.10
C TYR A 150 1.65 -6.13 -4.28
N ASP A 151 2.10 -7.27 -4.81
CA ASP A 151 1.38 -8.01 -5.83
C ASP A 151 0.34 -8.98 -5.22
N ARG A 152 -0.44 -9.64 -6.10
CA ARG A 152 -1.40 -10.67 -5.69
C ARG A 152 -0.83 -11.81 -4.84
N ASN A 153 0.45 -12.19 -4.98
CA ASN A 153 1.05 -13.24 -4.15
C ASN A 153 1.32 -12.71 -2.73
N ARG A 154 1.82 -11.46 -2.63
CA ARG A 154 2.03 -10.77 -1.36
C ARG A 154 0.70 -10.62 -0.61
N ILE A 155 -0.35 -10.18 -1.31
CA ILE A 155 -1.69 -10.02 -0.74
C ILE A 155 -2.25 -11.37 -0.30
N ALA A 156 -2.17 -12.42 -1.12
CA ALA A 156 -2.62 -13.76 -0.73
C ALA A 156 -1.88 -14.28 0.51
N SER A 157 -0.58 -14.00 0.63
CA SER A 157 0.21 -14.31 1.83
C SER A 157 -0.28 -13.53 3.06
N TRP A 158 -0.66 -12.26 2.88
CA TRP A 158 -1.21 -11.44 3.94
C TRP A 158 -2.57 -11.96 4.43
N VAL A 159 -3.43 -12.41 3.51
CA VAL A 159 -4.70 -13.06 3.85
C VAL A 159 -4.47 -14.34 4.65
N ARG A 160 -3.57 -15.22 4.18
CA ARG A 160 -3.26 -16.47 4.91
C ARG A 160 -2.64 -16.22 6.27
N ALA A 161 -1.91 -15.13 6.45
CA ALA A 161 -1.37 -14.75 7.75
C ALA A 161 -2.48 -14.34 8.74
N ASN A 162 -3.64 -13.88 8.27
CA ASN A 162 -4.78 -13.44 9.07
C ASN A 162 -6.02 -14.31 8.81
N PRO A 163 -6.00 -15.60 9.21
CA PRO A 163 -7.18 -16.43 9.09
C PRO A 163 -8.29 -15.86 9.99
N GLY A 164 -9.45 -15.61 9.40
CA GLY A 164 -10.68 -15.26 10.12
C GLY A 164 -11.41 -16.49 10.66
#